data_AF-A0A956XQ57-F1
#
_entry.id   AF-A0A956XQ57-F1
#
_cell.length_a   1.000
_cell.length_b   1.000
_cell.length_c   1.000
_cell.angle_alpha   90.00
_cell.angle_beta   90.00
_cell.angle_gamma   90.00
#
_symmetry.space_group_name_H-M   'P 1'
#
loop_
_entity.id
_entity.type
_entity.pdbx_description
1 polymer ?
#
loop_
_entity_poly.entity_id
_entity_poly.type
_entity_poly.pdbx_seq_one_letter_code
_entity_poly.pdbx_strand_id
1 'polypeptide(L)'
;VFHWTGEAEAIEVLAEGDHDSSLLVYTPSGDYICNDDTLPGGDNLNPSLVFETPEEGRYVIYVGSYEPGEATNGTVTITENIEMVPITLTADEIAGEE
;
A
#
# COMPACT_ATOMS: atom_id res chain seq x y z
N VAL A 1 -11.51 3.76 -1.71
CA VAL A 1 -11.67 5.24 -1.81
C VAL A 1 -11.77 5.78 -0.41
N PHE A 2 -11.04 6.86 -0.12
CA PHE A 2 -11.25 7.65 1.07
C PHE A 2 -11.22 9.15 0.73
N HIS A 3 -11.78 9.96 1.62
CA HIS A 3 -11.72 11.41 1.51
C HIS A 3 -10.95 11.92 2.73
N TRP A 4 -9.82 12.56 2.48
CA TRP A 4 -8.98 13.15 3.51
C TRP A 4 -9.41 14.59 3.78
N THR A 5 -9.55 14.92 5.06
CA THR A 5 -9.76 16.26 5.58
C THR A 5 -8.99 16.36 6.90
N GLY A 6 -8.08 17.32 7.06
CA GLY A 6 -7.26 17.42 8.27
C GLY A 6 -5.90 18.07 8.05
N GLU A 7 -5.12 18.14 9.13
CA GLU A 7 -3.83 18.85 9.20
C GLU A 7 -2.65 17.92 9.53
N ALA A 8 -2.77 16.60 9.27
CA ALA A 8 -1.69 15.66 9.54
C ALA A 8 -0.40 16.06 8.80
N GLU A 9 0.75 15.92 9.45
CA GLU A 9 2.05 16.15 8.80
C GLU A 9 2.32 15.09 7.72
N ALA A 10 1.78 13.89 7.90
CA ALA A 10 1.80 12.83 6.90
C ALA A 10 0.67 11.82 7.16
N ILE A 11 0.29 11.09 6.12
CA ILE A 11 -0.49 9.85 6.22
C ILE A 11 0.25 8.73 5.51
N GLU A 12 0.09 7.53 6.02
CA GLU A 12 0.55 6.30 5.39
C GLU A 12 -0.65 5.49 4.91
N VAL A 13 -0.54 4.97 3.69
CA VAL A 13 -1.45 4.00 3.10
C VAL A 13 -0.67 2.74 2.82
N LEU A 14 -1.06 1.65 3.45
CA LEU A 14 -0.43 0.35 3.24
C LEU A 14 -1.47 -0.72 2.93
N ALA A 15 -1.04 -1.75 2.21
CA ALA A 15 -1.82 -2.94 1.95
C ALA A 15 -1.10 -4.15 2.54
N GLU A 16 -1.87 -5.00 3.22
CA GLU A 16 -1.40 -6.29 3.73
C GLU A 16 -2.19 -7.38 3.04
N GLY A 17 -1.53 -8.11 2.15
CA GLY A 17 -2.07 -9.27 1.46
C GLY A 17 -1.73 -10.59 2.14
N ASP A 18 -2.42 -11.65 1.72
CA ASP A 18 -2.03 -13.05 1.94
C ASP A 18 -1.06 -13.58 0.87
N HIS A 19 -0.73 -12.75 -0.13
CA HIS A 19 0.26 -12.93 -1.20
C HIS A 19 0.82 -11.54 -1.57
N ASP A 20 1.92 -11.48 -2.34
CA ASP A 20 2.52 -10.23 -2.82
C ASP A 20 1.45 -9.34 -3.48
N SER A 21 1.42 -8.10 -3.00
CA SER A 21 0.42 -7.12 -3.38
C SER A 21 1.06 -5.85 -3.92
N SER A 22 0.38 -5.23 -4.88
CA SER A 22 0.75 -3.92 -5.41
C SER A 22 -0.27 -2.87 -4.99
N LEU A 23 0.22 -1.67 -4.68
CA LEU A 23 -0.57 -0.52 -4.28
C LEU A 23 -0.45 0.59 -5.31
N LEU A 24 -1.59 1.11 -5.76
CA LEU A 24 -1.69 2.29 -6.60
C LEU A 24 -2.68 3.28 -5.98
N VAL A 25 -2.25 4.51 -5.79
CA VAL A 25 -3.07 5.59 -5.24
C VAL A 25 -3.20 6.71 -6.26
N TYR A 26 -4.45 7.06 -6.59
CA TYR A 26 -4.79 8.27 -7.34
C TYR A 26 -5.08 9.42 -6.37
N THR A 27 -4.28 10.47 -6.41
CA THR A 27 -4.30 11.60 -5.47
C THR A 27 -5.40 12.62 -5.81
N PRO A 28 -5.74 13.54 -4.88
CA PRO A 28 -6.66 14.66 -5.15
C PRO A 28 -6.20 15.58 -6.30
N SER A 29 -4.89 15.80 -6.42
CA SER A 29 -4.24 16.55 -7.50
C SER A 29 -4.32 15.86 -8.86
N GLY A 30 -4.60 14.56 -8.88
CA GLY A 30 -4.75 13.76 -10.09
C GLY A 30 -3.50 12.99 -10.53
N ASP A 31 -2.55 12.79 -9.62
CA ASP A 31 -1.36 11.98 -9.84
C ASP A 31 -1.61 10.52 -9.47
N TYR A 32 -0.82 9.63 -10.07
CA TYR A 32 -0.77 8.21 -9.73
C TYR A 32 0.55 7.89 -9.05
N ILE A 33 0.49 7.35 -7.84
CA ILE A 33 1.65 6.95 -7.04
C ILE A 33 1.52 5.46 -6.73
N CYS A 34 2.58 4.69 -6.96
CA CYS A 34 2.56 3.24 -6.78
C CYS A 34 3.75 2.73 -5.96
N ASN A 35 3.54 1.62 -5.28
CA ASN A 35 4.59 0.83 -4.63
C ASN A 35 4.16 -0.65 -4.58
N ASP A 36 5.12 -1.56 -4.60
CA ASP A 36 4.97 -3.01 -4.44
C ASP A 36 5.67 -3.50 -3.15
N ASP A 37 6.87 -3.03 -2.83
CA ASP A 37 7.60 -3.47 -1.62
C ASP A 37 7.79 -2.36 -0.58
N THR A 38 7.68 -2.67 0.73
CA THR A 38 7.96 -1.67 1.78
C THR A 38 9.45 -1.40 2.01
N LEU A 39 10.31 -2.39 1.76
CA LEU A 39 11.73 -2.33 2.11
C LEU A 39 12.65 -2.50 0.90
N PRO A 40 13.71 -1.69 0.77
CA PRO A 40 14.76 -1.93 -0.22
C PRO A 40 15.40 -3.30 0.01
N GLY A 41 15.23 -4.22 -0.94
CA GLY A 41 15.81 -5.57 -0.87
C GLY A 41 14.80 -6.72 -0.84
N GLY A 42 13.48 -6.45 -0.85
CA GLY A 42 12.45 -7.48 -1.01
C GLY A 42 12.13 -8.29 0.26
N ASP A 43 12.61 -7.85 1.43
CA ASP A 43 12.34 -8.55 2.69
C ASP A 43 10.89 -8.38 3.18
N ASN A 44 10.12 -7.44 2.59
CA ASN A 44 8.70 -7.27 2.82
C ASN A 44 7.97 -6.86 1.53
N LEU A 45 7.24 -7.81 0.96
CA LEU A 45 6.52 -7.73 -0.32
C LEU A 45 5.11 -7.12 -0.20
N ASN A 46 4.79 -6.56 0.97
CA ASN A 46 3.58 -5.78 1.14
C ASN A 46 3.91 -4.29 0.93
N PRO A 47 3.09 -3.54 0.18
CA PRO A 47 3.41 -2.16 -0.19
C PRO A 47 2.97 -1.17 0.88
N SER A 48 3.73 -0.08 0.98
CA SER A 48 3.30 1.12 1.70
C SER A 48 3.65 2.40 0.94
N LEU A 49 2.82 3.43 1.09
CA LEU A 49 3.03 4.76 0.55
C LEU A 49 2.79 5.81 1.64
N VAL A 50 3.80 6.64 1.87
CA VAL A 50 3.71 7.81 2.75
C VAL A 50 3.47 9.07 1.92
N PHE A 51 2.45 9.84 2.31
CA PHE A 51 2.12 11.13 1.73
C PHE A 51 2.39 12.21 2.78
N GLU A 52 3.49 12.95 2.61
CA GLU A 52 3.82 14.12 3.43
C GLU A 52 2.89 15.28 3.08
N THR A 53 2.42 16.01 4.09
CA THR A 53 1.49 17.13 3.95
C THR A 53 0.32 16.82 3.00
N PRO A 54 -0.48 15.76 3.29
CA PRO A 54 -1.46 15.23 2.36
C PRO A 54 -2.50 16.29 1.97
N GLU A 55 -2.75 16.38 0.66
CA GLU A 55 -3.78 17.25 0.10
C GLU A 55 -5.16 16.86 0.62
N GLU A 56 -5.96 17.84 1.03
CA GLU A 56 -7.37 17.59 1.28
C GLU A 56 -8.06 17.16 -0.01
N GLY A 57 -8.86 16.09 0.07
CA GLY A 57 -9.61 15.64 -1.09
C GLY A 57 -9.75 14.13 -1.19
N ARG A 58 -10.14 13.69 -2.38
CA ARG A 58 -10.45 12.29 -2.66
C ARG A 58 -9.20 11.54 -3.12
N TYR A 59 -8.87 10.49 -2.38
CA TYR A 59 -7.88 9.49 -2.77
C TYR A 59 -8.59 8.21 -3.25
N VAL A 60 -8.13 7.64 -4.37
CA VAL A 60 -8.60 6.34 -4.86
C VAL A 60 -7.49 5.33 -4.70
N ILE A 61 -7.73 4.31 -3.89
CA ILE A 61 -6.78 3.22 -3.63
C ILE A 61 -7.19 2.04 -4.51
N TYR A 62 -6.22 1.52 -5.25
CA TYR A 62 -6.29 0.26 -5.97
C TYR A 62 -5.27 -0.69 -5.36
N VAL A 63 -5.70 -1.90 -5.06
CA VAL A 63 -4.84 -3.00 -4.61
C VAL A 63 -4.93 -4.10 -5.65
N GLY A 64 -3.78 -4.61 -6.07
CA GLY A 64 -3.65 -5.75 -6.97
C GLY A 64 -2.74 -6.80 -6.35
N SER A 65 -2.71 -7.98 -6.96
CA SER A 65 -1.59 -8.91 -6.76
C SER A 65 -0.46 -8.52 -7.70
N TYR A 66 0.79 -8.77 -7.30
CA TYR A 66 1.95 -8.64 -8.18
C TYR A 66 1.92 -9.68 -9.30
N GLU A 67 1.63 -10.94 -8.97
CA GLU A 67 1.59 -12.06 -9.91
C GLU A 67 0.28 -12.09 -10.73
N PRO A 68 0.34 -12.09 -12.08
CA PRO A 68 -0.85 -12.15 -12.91
C PRO A 68 -1.66 -13.45 -12.75
N GLY A 69 -2.93 -13.32 -12.36
CA GLY A 69 -3.83 -14.47 -12.22
C GLY A 69 -3.85 -15.07 -10.82
N GLU A 70 -3.00 -14.56 -9.92
CA GLU A 70 -3.11 -14.74 -8.49
C GLU A 70 -3.99 -13.64 -7.88
N ALA A 71 -4.81 -14.02 -6.90
CA ALA A 71 -5.66 -13.07 -6.19
C ALA A 71 -5.15 -12.97 -4.76
N THR A 72 -4.75 -11.77 -4.35
CA THR A 72 -4.41 -11.45 -2.97
C THR A 72 -5.66 -10.96 -2.23
N ASN A 73 -5.95 -11.53 -1.07
CA ASN A 73 -6.93 -10.98 -0.13
C ASN A 73 -6.20 -10.26 0.98
N GLY A 74 -6.78 -9.18 1.49
CA GLY A 74 -6.03 -8.36 2.42
C GLY A 74 -6.80 -7.24 3.07
N THR A 75 -6.05 -6.47 3.85
CA THR A 75 -6.51 -5.26 4.52
C THR A 75 -5.74 -4.06 3.97
N VAL A 76 -6.46 -2.97 3.75
CA VAL A 76 -5.84 -1.65 3.52
C VAL A 76 -5.95 -0.87 4.81
N THR A 77 -4.81 -0.36 5.29
CA THR A 77 -4.74 0.51 6.46
C THR A 77 -4.36 1.92 6.03
N ILE A 78 -5.05 2.91 6.59
CA ILE A 78 -4.75 4.33 6.44
C ILE A 78 -4.52 4.88 7.84
N THR A 79 -3.37 5.51 8.06
CA THR A 79 -2.93 5.90 9.41
C THR A 79 -2.08 7.16 9.37
N GLU A 80 -2.09 7.95 10.46
CA GLU A 80 -1.14 9.05 10.68
C GLU A 80 0.16 8.56 11.32
N ASN A 81 0.20 7.31 11.81
CA ASN A 81 1.43 6.68 12.27
C ASN A 81 2.22 6.15 11.08
N ILE A 82 3.19 6.95 10.61
CA ILE A 82 4.04 6.67 9.44
C ILE A 82 5.19 5.69 9.69
N GLU A 83 5.27 5.11 10.89
CA GLU A 83 6.23 4.05 11.21
C GLU A 83 5.58 2.67 11.14
N MET A 84 4.39 2.54 10.54
CA MET A 84 3.70 1.27 10.44
C MET A 84 4.34 0.43 9.33
N VAL A 85 4.86 -0.73 9.72
CA VAL A 85 5.41 -1.69 8.76
C VAL A 85 4.35 -2.77 8.51
N PRO A 86 3.99 -3.08 7.25
CA PRO A 86 3.12 -4.20 6.91
C PRO A 86 3.66 -5.51 7.46
N ILE A 87 2.79 -6.50 7.70
CA ILE A 87 3.23 -7.87 7.97
C ILE A 87 4.18 -8.38 6.87
N THR A 88 5.23 -9.07 7.28
CA THR A 88 6.08 -9.82 6.36
C THR A 88 5.38 -11.12 5.97
N LEU A 89 5.27 -11.39 4.67
CA LEU A 89 4.76 -12.65 4.15
C LEU A 89 5.67 -13.82 4.56
N THR A 90 5.06 -14.96 4.85
CA THR A 90 5.76 -16.23 5.05
C THR A 90 6.21 -16.83 3.73
N ALA A 91 7.15 -17.77 3.77
CA ALA A 91 7.62 -18.46 2.56
C ALA A 91 6.49 -19.17 1.79
N ASP A 92 5.44 -19.62 2.46
CA ASP A 92 4.29 -20.27 1.82
C ASP A 92 3.37 -19.26 1.11
N GLU A 93 3.32 -18.00 1.59
CA GLU A 93 2.55 -16.89 0.99
C GLU A 93 3.28 -16.25 -0.19
N ILE A 94 4.57 -16.57 -0.36
CA ILE A 94 5.46 -16.19 -1.48
C ILE A 94 5.60 -17.37 -2.46
N ALA A 95 5.10 -18.57 -2.10
CA ALA A 95 5.34 -19.79 -2.85
C ALA A 95 4.49 -19.83 -4.14
N GLY A 96 5.03 -19.23 -5.19
CA GLY A 96 4.36 -19.08 -6.50
C GLY A 96 5.05 -18.09 -7.43
N GLU A 97 5.94 -17.25 -6.88
CA GLU A 97 6.53 -16.07 -7.54
C GLU A 97 7.85 -16.34 -8.29
N GLU A 98 8.06 -17.58 -8.77
CA GLU A 98 9.27 -17.96 -9.56
C GLU A 98 9.06 -17.86 -11.09
#